data_AF-A0A951YH70-F1
#
_entry.id   AF-A0A951YH70-F1
#
_cell.length_a   1.000
_cell.length_b   1.000
_cell.length_c   1.000
_cell.angle_alpha   90.00
_cell.angle_beta   90.00
_cell.angle_gamma   90.00
#
_symmetry.space_group_name_H-M   'P 1'
#
loop_
_entity.id
_entity.type
_entity.pdbx_description
1 polymer ?
#
loop_
_entity_poly.entity_id
_entity_poly.type
_entity_poly.pdbx_seq_one_letter_code
_entity_poly.pdbx_strand_id
1 'polypeptide(L)'
;MALTSCEAIFVKAVILHGNKLWAVKQAFPRLEEGFEQAAITYMIQNPLVPRHIDAGVLYMFRDIVKHTEVPVPKPLDINDKMALLHMVIDGKRETPVDIVTKEGLKTIFVKSGEEEIEEARRMLKVMQEEEKAEWRA
;
A
#
# COMPACT_ATOMS: atom_id res chain seq x y z
N MET A 1 -9.61 -5.99 1.90
CA MET A 1 -10.94 -5.70 1.32
C MET A 1 -10.81 -5.61 -0.19
N ALA A 2 -11.83 -6.01 -0.94
CA ALA A 2 -11.89 -5.85 -2.40
C ALA A 2 -12.75 -4.63 -2.76
N LEU A 3 -12.58 -4.08 -3.96
CA LEU A 3 -13.45 -3.02 -4.48
C LEU A 3 -14.87 -3.54 -4.68
N THR A 4 -15.86 -2.72 -4.34
CA THR A 4 -17.26 -2.93 -4.72
C THR A 4 -17.43 -2.75 -6.23
N SER A 5 -18.58 -3.19 -6.77
CA SER A 5 -18.89 -3.02 -8.19
C SER A 5 -18.91 -1.56 -8.64
N CYS A 6 -19.51 -0.67 -7.85
CA CYS A 6 -19.55 0.76 -8.15
C CYS A 6 -18.14 1.38 -8.13
N GLU A 7 -17.33 1.04 -7.13
CA GLU A 7 -15.94 1.51 -7.03
C GLU A 7 -15.10 1.03 -8.23
N ALA A 8 -15.26 -0.23 -8.66
CA ALA A 8 -14.58 -0.76 -9.84
C ALA A 8 -14.99 -0.02 -11.13
N ILE A 9 -16.28 0.27 -11.31
CA ILE A 9 -16.79 1.06 -12.44
C ILE A 9 -16.21 2.49 -12.40
N PHE A 10 -16.21 3.12 -11.23
CA PHE A 10 -15.64 4.45 -11.03
C PHE A 10 -14.14 4.47 -11.38
N VAL A 11 -13.35 3.55 -10.82
CA VAL A 11 -11.91 3.41 -11.09
C VAL A 11 -11.65 3.28 -12.60
N LYS A 12 -12.35 2.35 -13.26
CA LYS A 12 -12.19 2.12 -14.70
C LYS A 12 -12.51 3.38 -15.52
N ALA A 13 -13.61 4.06 -15.19
CA ALA A 13 -14.03 5.28 -15.88
C ALA A 13 -13.03 6.43 -15.67
N VAL A 14 -12.46 6.59 -14.47
CA VAL A 14 -11.43 7.60 -14.19
C VAL A 14 -10.15 7.31 -14.95
N ILE A 15 -9.68 6.06 -14.99
CA ILE A 15 -8.47 5.68 -15.74
C ILE A 15 -8.63 6.00 -17.23
N LEU A 16 -9.77 5.67 -17.82
CA LEU A 16 -9.99 5.82 -19.27
C LEU A 16 -10.28 7.27 -19.70
N HIS A 17 -10.99 8.04 -18.88
CA HIS A 17 -11.51 9.36 -19.30
C HIS A 17 -10.96 10.54 -18.49
N GLY A 18 -10.25 10.30 -17.38
CA GLY A 18 -9.67 11.33 -16.52
C GLY A 18 -10.68 12.22 -15.77
N ASN A 19 -11.99 12.01 -15.97
CA ASN A 19 -13.04 12.87 -15.43
C ASN A 19 -13.82 12.18 -14.31
N LYS A 20 -13.61 12.63 -13.07
CA LYS A 20 -14.24 12.08 -11.85
C LYS A 20 -15.75 12.29 -11.80
N LEU A 21 -16.26 13.43 -12.28
CA LEU A 21 -17.71 13.72 -12.31
C LEU A 21 -18.41 12.77 -13.28
N TRP A 22 -17.84 12.59 -14.46
CA TRP A 22 -18.37 11.65 -15.43
C TRP A 22 -18.31 10.21 -14.91
N ALA A 23 -17.20 9.82 -14.29
CA ALA A 23 -17.02 8.49 -13.70
C ALA A 23 -18.05 8.20 -12.59
N VAL A 24 -18.40 9.18 -11.76
CA VAL A 24 -19.47 9.03 -10.75
C VAL A 24 -20.82 8.80 -11.38
N LYS A 25 -21.16 9.49 -12.47
CA LYS A 25 -22.44 9.26 -13.18
C LYS A 25 -22.53 7.85 -13.78
N GLN A 26 -21.39 7.29 -14.19
CA GLN A 26 -21.33 5.89 -14.65
C GLN A 26 -21.44 4.89 -13.49
N ALA A 27 -20.79 5.18 -12.36
CA ALA A 27 -20.82 4.31 -11.18
C ALA A 27 -22.17 4.35 -10.45
N PHE A 28 -22.88 5.48 -10.50
CA PHE A 28 -24.19 5.69 -9.89
C PHE A 28 -25.18 6.28 -10.91
N PRO A 29 -25.76 5.47 -11.82
CA PRO A 29 -26.66 5.96 -12.87
C PRO A 29 -27.96 6.60 -12.37
N ARG A 30 -28.33 6.35 -11.11
CA ARG A 30 -29.53 6.89 -10.46
C ARG A 30 -29.21 7.95 -9.40
N LEU A 31 -27.99 8.50 -9.41
CA LEU A 31 -27.62 9.57 -8.49
C LEU A 31 -28.43 10.83 -8.80
N GLU A 32 -28.99 11.44 -7.77
CA GLU A 32 -29.68 12.73 -7.89
C GLU A 32 -28.70 13.84 -8.27
N GLU A 33 -29.15 14.78 -9.11
CA GLU A 33 -28.33 15.92 -9.51
C GLU A 33 -27.92 16.76 -8.29
N GLY A 34 -26.65 17.18 -8.26
CA GLY A 34 -26.08 17.96 -7.15
C GLY A 34 -25.33 17.12 -6.12
N PHE A 35 -25.48 15.79 -6.12
CA PHE A 35 -24.78 14.91 -5.19
C PHE A 35 -23.48 14.33 -5.74
N GLU A 36 -23.09 14.67 -6.97
CA GLU A 36 -21.90 14.09 -7.63
C GLU A 36 -20.63 14.29 -6.80
N GLN A 37 -20.46 15.47 -6.17
CA GLN A 37 -19.27 15.76 -5.39
C GLN A 37 -19.21 14.95 -4.08
N ALA A 38 -20.37 14.70 -3.45
CA ALA A 38 -20.46 13.86 -2.26
C ALA A 38 -20.15 12.40 -2.62
N ALA A 39 -20.67 11.92 -3.75
CA ALA A 39 -20.36 10.58 -4.26
C ALA A 39 -18.88 10.42 -4.64
N ILE A 40 -18.25 11.43 -5.25
CA ILE A 40 -16.79 11.41 -5.49
C ILE A 40 -16.04 11.29 -4.16
N THR A 41 -16.42 12.09 -3.17
CA THR A 41 -15.77 12.07 -1.85
C THR A 41 -15.90 10.70 -1.20
N TYR A 42 -17.09 10.11 -1.22
CA TYR A 42 -17.35 8.76 -0.74
C TYR A 42 -16.45 7.71 -1.43
N MET A 43 -16.33 7.77 -2.76
CA MET A 43 -15.47 6.85 -3.51
C MET A 43 -13.99 6.97 -3.13
N ILE A 44 -13.49 8.20 -2.94
CA ILE A 44 -12.08 8.46 -2.63
C ILE A 44 -11.75 8.15 -1.16
N GLN A 45 -12.73 8.14 -0.27
CA GLN A 45 -12.54 7.74 1.12
C GLN A 45 -12.10 6.28 1.26
N ASN A 46 -12.44 5.40 0.33
CA ASN A 46 -11.84 4.08 0.27
C ASN A 46 -10.43 4.17 -0.33
N PRO A 47 -9.36 3.92 0.46
CA PRO A 47 -7.98 4.08 -0.01
C PRO A 47 -7.61 3.13 -1.16
N LEU A 48 -8.38 2.05 -1.37
CA LEU A 48 -8.17 1.16 -2.50
C LEU A 48 -8.55 1.82 -3.83
N VAL A 49 -9.51 2.73 -3.87
CA VAL A 49 -9.96 3.38 -5.11
C VAL A 49 -8.83 4.23 -5.74
N PRO A 50 -8.21 5.19 -5.04
CA PRO A 50 -7.06 5.93 -5.56
C PRO A 50 -5.91 5.01 -5.98
N ARG A 51 -5.59 3.99 -5.17
CA ARG A 51 -4.51 3.04 -5.46
C ARG A 51 -4.73 2.29 -6.78
N HIS A 52 -5.96 1.87 -7.06
CA HIS A 52 -6.25 1.17 -8.33
C HIS A 52 -6.27 2.13 -9.52
N ILE A 53 -6.65 3.40 -9.32
CA ILE A 53 -6.52 4.44 -10.35
C ILE A 53 -5.05 4.63 -10.70
N ASP A 54 -4.19 4.87 -9.70
CA ASP A 54 -2.76 5.10 -9.91
C ASP A 54 -2.08 3.89 -10.54
N ALA A 55 -2.35 2.69 -10.03
CA ALA A 55 -1.83 1.44 -10.61
C ALA A 55 -2.32 1.23 -12.06
N GLY A 56 -3.58 1.54 -12.34
CA GLY A 56 -4.16 1.43 -13.68
C GLY A 56 -3.54 2.41 -14.67
N VAL A 57 -3.33 3.67 -14.24
CA VAL A 57 -2.63 4.69 -15.03
C VAL A 57 -1.20 4.25 -15.30
N LEU A 58 -0.43 3.86 -14.27
CA LEU A 58 0.94 3.37 -14.44
C LEU A 58 1.01 2.18 -15.40
N TYR A 59 0.06 1.25 -15.31
CA TYR A 59 -0.02 0.11 -16.22
C TYR A 59 -0.24 0.54 -17.68
N MET A 60 -1.02 1.60 -17.95
CA MET A 60 -1.17 2.14 -19.32
C MET A 60 0.14 2.68 -19.90
N PHE A 61 1.05 3.14 -19.05
CA PHE A 61 2.35 3.68 -19.47
C PHE A 61 3.50 2.65 -19.37
N ARG A 62 3.23 1.40 -18.98
CA ARG A 62 4.26 0.36 -18.78
C ARG A 62 5.12 0.14 -20.03
N ASP A 63 4.53 0.26 -21.22
CA ASP A 63 5.20 0.00 -22.49
C ASP A 63 6.02 1.21 -22.97
N ILE A 64 5.84 2.38 -22.34
CA ILE A 64 6.62 3.60 -22.57
C ILE A 64 7.85 3.63 -21.65
N VAL A 65 7.70 3.15 -20.41
CA VAL A 65 8.78 3.05 -19.43
C VAL A 65 9.59 1.76 -19.65
N LYS A 66 10.35 1.70 -20.74
CA LYS A 66 11.10 0.49 -21.15
C LYS A 66 12.42 0.26 -20.41
N HIS A 67 12.88 1.22 -19.62
CA HIS A 67 14.25 1.24 -19.05
C HIS A 67 14.31 1.31 -17.53
N THR A 68 13.21 1.06 -16.83
CA THR A 68 13.28 0.86 -15.39
C THR A 68 13.62 -0.60 -15.15
N GLU A 69 14.92 -0.91 -15.01
CA GLU A 69 15.34 -2.16 -14.38
C GLU A 69 14.79 -2.12 -12.95
N VAL A 70 13.63 -2.73 -12.73
CA VAL A 70 13.14 -2.98 -11.38
C VAL A 70 13.96 -4.16 -10.88
N PRO A 71 14.91 -3.98 -9.94
CA PRO A 71 15.67 -5.09 -9.43
C PRO A 71 14.70 -6.11 -8.84
N VAL A 72 14.81 -7.36 -9.30
CA VAL A 72 14.01 -8.46 -8.74
C VAL A 72 14.33 -8.53 -7.26
N PRO A 73 13.32 -8.54 -6.36
CA PRO A 73 13.55 -8.65 -4.93
C PRO A 73 14.37 -9.92 -4.66
N LYS A 74 15.57 -9.75 -4.11
CA LYS A 74 16.37 -10.88 -3.64
C LYS A 74 15.93 -11.23 -2.21
N PRO A 75 15.85 -12.52 -1.86
CA PRO A 75 15.66 -12.92 -0.46
C PRO A 75 16.76 -12.30 0.40
N LEU A 76 16.39 -11.78 1.57
CA LEU A 76 17.37 -11.32 2.56
C LEU A 76 18.16 -12.52 3.09
N ASP A 77 19.47 -12.34 3.25
CA ASP A 77 20.29 -13.32 3.94
C ASP A 77 20.07 -13.27 5.47
N ILE A 78 20.72 -14.17 6.22
CA ILE A 78 20.54 -14.27 7.67
C ILE A 78 21.01 -12.98 8.38
N ASN A 79 22.13 -12.39 7.93
CA ASN A 79 22.69 -11.18 8.53
C ASN A 79 21.76 -9.99 8.29
N ASP A 80 21.22 -9.86 7.08
CA ASP A 80 20.25 -8.83 6.72
C ASP A 80 18.96 -8.96 7.53
N LYS A 81 18.47 -10.19 7.74
CA LYS A 81 17.31 -10.45 8.60
C LYS A 81 17.57 -10.03 10.05
N MET A 82 18.73 -10.38 10.61
CA MET A 82 19.09 -9.97 11.98
C MET A 82 19.23 -8.46 12.10
N ALA A 83 19.91 -7.82 11.13
CA ALA A 83 20.06 -6.37 11.09
C ALA A 83 18.69 -5.67 11.03
N LEU A 84 17.76 -6.18 10.23
CA LEU A 84 16.40 -5.66 10.13
C LEU A 84 15.65 -5.77 11.48
N LEU A 85 15.74 -6.90 12.17
CA LEU A 85 15.12 -7.09 13.49
C LEU A 85 15.70 -6.12 14.52
N HIS A 86 17.03 -5.92 14.52
CA HIS A 86 17.67 -4.93 15.38
C HIS A 86 17.21 -3.51 15.08
N MET A 87 17.02 -3.14 13.81
CA MET A 87 16.48 -1.81 13.45
C MET A 87 15.05 -1.60 13.96
N VAL A 88 14.22 -2.64 13.98
CA VAL A 88 12.86 -2.59 14.57
C VAL A 88 12.96 -2.39 16.08
N ILE A 89 13.75 -3.22 16.77
CA ILE A 89 13.90 -3.18 18.24
C ILE A 89 14.48 -1.85 18.71
N ASP A 90 15.46 -1.31 17.99
CA ASP A 90 16.10 -0.02 18.30
C ASP A 90 15.23 1.19 17.93
N GLY A 91 14.06 0.98 17.31
CA GLY A 91 13.19 2.06 16.84
C GLY A 91 13.82 2.93 15.73
N LYS A 92 14.80 2.37 15.01
CA LYS A 92 15.50 3.02 13.88
C LYS A 92 14.78 2.79 12.55
N ARG A 93 13.91 1.78 12.48
CA ARG A 93 13.08 1.53 11.30
C ARG A 93 11.84 2.40 11.35
N GLU A 94 11.63 3.13 10.25
CA GLU A 94 10.36 3.79 9.98
C GLU A 94 9.65 3.06 8.84
N THR A 95 8.34 2.91 8.97
CA THR A 95 7.50 2.27 7.97
C THR A 95 6.54 3.29 7.38
N PRO A 96 6.37 3.28 6.04
CA PRO A 96 5.38 4.13 5.42
C PRO A 96 3.98 3.60 5.77
N VAL A 97 3.14 4.47 6.32
CA VAL A 97 1.74 4.22 6.61
C VAL A 97 0.92 5.30 5.93
N ASP A 98 -0.11 4.87 5.21
CA ASP A 98 -1.03 5.78 4.56
C ASP A 98 -2.12 6.21 5.54
N ILE A 99 -2.25 7.52 5.72
CA ILE A 99 -3.32 8.12 6.52
C ILE A 99 -4.27 8.92 5.63
N VAL A 100 -5.56 8.85 5.94
CA VAL A 100 -6.59 9.65 5.26
C VAL A 100 -6.66 11.01 5.93
N THR A 101 -6.38 12.06 5.18
CA THR A 101 -6.47 13.45 5.63
C THR A 101 -7.58 14.19 4.88
N LYS A 102 -7.93 15.41 5.30
CA LYS A 102 -8.91 16.25 4.59
C LYS A 102 -8.45 16.61 3.16
N GLU A 103 -7.16 16.58 2.89
CA GLU A 103 -6.55 16.89 1.60
C GLU A 103 -6.36 15.65 0.71
N GLY A 104 -6.61 14.45 1.25
CA GLY A 104 -6.44 13.18 0.56
C GLY A 104 -5.59 12.17 1.33
N LEU A 105 -5.16 11.11 0.63
CA LEU A 105 -4.26 10.10 1.17
C LEU A 105 -2.85 10.68 1.29
N LYS A 106 -2.25 10.59 2.47
CA LYS A 106 -0.87 11.02 2.72
C LYS A 106 -0.10 9.88 3.33
N THR A 107 1.08 9.58 2.78
CA THR A 107 2.02 8.65 3.40
C THR A 107 2.80 9.38 4.47
N ILE A 108 2.77 8.85 5.69
CA ILE A 108 3.61 9.28 6.81
C ILE A 108 4.56 8.14 7.18
N PHE A 109 5.70 8.47 7.75
CA PHE A 109 6.64 7.48 8.28
C PHE A 109 6.40 7.34 9.77
N VAL A 110 6.07 6.13 10.22
CA VAL A 110 5.84 5.83 11.63
C VAL A 110 6.88 4.85 12.14
N LYS A 111 7.24 5.01 13.41
CA LYS A 111 8.12 4.08 14.12
C LYS A 111 7.35 2.82 14.50
N SER A 112 8.08 1.71 14.67
CA SER A 112 7.48 0.45 15.13
C SER A 112 6.82 0.59 16.50
N GLY A 113 5.63 -0.02 16.62
CA GLY A 113 4.87 -0.07 17.87
C GLY A 113 5.41 -1.14 18.84
N GLU A 114 4.91 -1.14 20.08
CA GLU A 114 5.36 -2.08 21.12
C GLU A 114 5.14 -3.55 20.73
N GLU A 115 4.02 -3.87 20.09
CA GLU A 115 3.73 -5.24 19.62
C GLU A 115 4.73 -5.71 18.55
N GLU A 116 5.10 -4.84 17.60
CA GLU A 116 6.08 -5.15 16.57
C GLU A 116 7.48 -5.33 17.15
N ILE A 117 7.84 -4.52 18.15
CA ILE A 117 9.12 -4.62 18.85
C ILE A 117 9.20 -5.94 19.62
N GLU A 118 8.13 -6.33 20.31
CA GLU A 118 8.10 -7.58 21.07
C GLU A 118 8.14 -8.80 20.14
N GLU A 119 7.42 -8.75 19.01
CA GLU A 119 7.52 -9.78 17.98
C GLU A 119 8.93 -9.88 17.40
N ALA A 120 9.58 -8.75 17.09
CA ALA A 120 10.95 -8.74 16.58
C ALA A 120 11.94 -9.35 17.59
N ARG A 121 11.75 -9.13 18.90
CA ARG A 121 12.56 -9.77 19.94
C ARG A 121 12.36 -11.29 19.98
N ARG A 122 11.12 -11.76 19.86
CA ARG A 122 10.82 -13.20 19.79
C ARG A 122 11.49 -13.86 18.59
N MET A 123 11.36 -13.24 17.41
CA MET A 123 11.96 -13.75 16.17
C MET A 123 13.50 -13.77 16.25
N LEU A 124 14.11 -12.72 16.80
CA LEU A 124 15.57 -12.67 16.96
C LEU A 124 16.08 -13.79 17.87
N LYS A 125 15.35 -14.11 18.94
CA LYS A 125 15.68 -15.21 19.85
C LYS A 125 15.64 -16.57 19.15
N VAL A 126 14.59 -16.84 18.36
CA VAL A 126 14.46 -18.08 17.60
C VAL A 126 15.61 -18.23 16.60
N MET A 127 15.93 -17.16 15.85
CA MET A 127 17.03 -17.20 14.88
C MET A 127 18.39 -17.49 15.53
N GLN A 128 18.66 -16.90 16.71
CA GLN A 128 19.89 -17.16 17.46
C GLN A 128 19.97 -18.59 18.04
N GLU A 129 18.82 -19.21 18.33
CA GLU A 129 18.74 -20.60 18.79
C GLU A 129 18.95 -21.57 17.63
N GLU A 130 18.41 -21.28 16.44
CA GLU A 130 18.62 -22.05 15.21
C GLU A 130 20.08 -22.02 14.75
N GLU A 131 20.75 -20.86 14.75
CA GLU A 131 22.19 -20.79 14.47
C GLU A 131 22.99 -21.65 15.46
N LYS A 132 22.68 -21.57 16.76
CA LYS A 132 23.39 -22.38 17.77
C LYS A 132 23.14 -23.89 17.62
N ALA A 133 22.00 -24.28 17.07
CA ALA A 133 21.67 -25.68 16.81
C ALA A 133 22.42 -26.19 15.57
N GLU A 134 22.50 -25.40 14.50
CA GLU A 134 23.27 -25.73 13.29
C GLU A 134 24.77 -25.85 13.55
N TRP A 135 25.33 -25.05 14.46
CA TRP A 135 26.74 -25.16 14.86
C TRP A 135 27.05 -26.36 15.78
N ARG A 136 26.03 -27.03 16.33
CA ARG A 136 26.15 -28.20 17.20
C ARG A 136 25.90 -29.53 16.50
N ALA A 137 25.37 -29.50 15.27
CA ALA A 137 25.13 -30.66 14.42
C ALA A 137 26.34 -30.95 13.52
#